data_AF-A0A1I3ZUB7-F1
#
_entry.id   AF-A0A1I3ZUB7-F1
#
_cell.length_a   1.000
_cell.length_b   1.000
_cell.length_c   1.000
_cell.angle_alpha   90.00
_cell.angle_beta   90.00
_cell.angle_gamma   90.00
#
_symmetry.space_group_name_H-M   'P 1'
#
loop_
_entity.id
_entity.type
_entity.pdbx_description
1 polymer ?
#
loop_
_entity_poly.entity_id
_entity_poly.type
_entity_poly.pdbx_seq_one_letter_code
_entity_poly.pdbx_strand_id
1 'polypeptide(L)'
;MAIIIHTDHPDLLLDKIYEAIENKKADKWVATADGYLTYGSLLWKNEAFFKPQIWVDDNQLRFGLIKRKDRKHISTKLYTAFHAKLVEMLLARFDKNFRNVTATAARTEPDQF
;
A
#
# COMPACT_ATOMS: atom_id res chain seq x y z
N MET A 1 -4.90 7.54 -6.13
CA MET A 1 -4.69 8.02 -4.77
C MET A 1 -3.58 7.19 -4.19
N ALA A 2 -2.55 7.82 -3.64
CA ALA A 2 -1.36 7.12 -3.17
C ALA A 2 -1.22 7.22 -1.64
N ILE A 3 -0.53 6.24 -1.07
CA ILE A 3 0.09 6.34 0.25
C ILE A 3 1.58 6.62 0.05
N ILE A 4 2.07 7.71 0.63
CA ILE A 4 3.46 8.16 0.54
C ILE A 4 4.07 8.02 1.93
N ILE A 5 5.15 7.25 2.04
CA ILE A 5 5.83 6.97 3.30
C ILE A 5 7.23 7.57 3.23
N HIS A 6 7.54 8.48 4.15
CA HIS A 6 8.88 9.07 4.24
C HIS A 6 9.76 8.23 5.17
N THR A 7 10.83 7.66 4.62
CA THR A 7 11.76 6.78 5.33
C THR A 7 13.15 6.90 4.72
N ASP A 8 14.18 6.76 5.54
CA ASP A 8 15.57 6.84 5.08
C ASP A 8 16.02 5.52 4.41
N HIS A 9 15.22 4.46 4.53
CA HIS A 9 15.48 3.14 3.94
C HIS A 9 14.20 2.54 3.30
N PRO A 10 13.74 3.08 2.14
CA PRO A 10 12.49 2.66 1.51
C PRO A 10 12.50 1.21 1.00
N ASP A 11 13.66 0.72 0.57
CA ASP A 11 13.92 -0.67 0.23
C ASP A 11 13.76 -1.60 1.44
N LEU A 12 14.45 -1.30 2.55
CA LEU A 12 14.37 -2.10 3.77
C LEU A 12 12.96 -2.10 4.38
N LEU A 13 12.23 -0.99 4.28
CA LEU A 13 10.84 -0.93 4.70
C LEU A 13 9.96 -1.84 3.84
N LEU A 14 10.15 -1.83 2.51
CA LEU A 14 9.38 -2.67 1.60
C LEU A 14 9.63 -4.17 1.86
N ASP A 15 10.89 -4.56 2.06
CA ASP A 15 11.27 -5.94 2.40
C ASP A 15 10.59 -6.40 3.70
N LYS A 16 10.61 -5.55 4.74
CA LYS A 16 9.93 -5.85 6.01
C LYS A 16 8.42 -5.99 5.86
N ILE A 17 7.79 -5.22 4.97
CA ILE A 17 6.36 -5.35 4.68
C ILE A 17 6.08 -6.72 4.04
N TYR A 18 6.88 -7.13 3.05
CA TYR A 18 6.73 -8.45 2.43
C TYR A 18 6.98 -9.59 3.41
N GLU A 19 8.03 -9.52 4.22
CA GLU A 19 8.33 -10.49 5.27
C GLU A 19 7.19 -10.61 6.28
N ALA A 20 6.59 -9.48 6.69
CA ALA A 20 5.45 -9.50 7.60
C ALA A 20 4.20 -10.12 6.96
N ILE A 21 3.98 -9.94 5.66
CA ILE A 21 2.89 -10.59 4.93
C ILE A 21 3.12 -12.09 4.85
N GLU A 22 4.31 -12.53 4.44
CA GLU A 22 4.69 -13.95 4.34
C GLU A 22 4.54 -14.68 5.68
N ASN A 23 5.00 -14.04 6.75
CA ASN A 23 4.93 -14.57 8.11
C ASN A 23 3.56 -14.36 8.79
N LYS A 24 2.52 -13.91 8.06
CA LYS A 24 1.15 -13.66 8.57
C LYS A 24 1.08 -12.70 9.75
N LYS A 25 2.00 -11.73 9.80
CA LYS A 25 2.09 -10.64 10.80
C LYS A 25 1.49 -9.32 10.31
N ALA A 26 1.23 -9.18 9.01
CA ALA A 26 0.59 -8.01 8.40
C ALA A 26 -0.94 -8.19 8.21
N ASP A 27 -1.63 -8.60 9.28
CA ASP A 27 -3.09 -8.77 9.32
C ASP A 27 -3.66 -9.63 8.18
N LYS A 28 -4.48 -9.04 7.30
CA LYS A 28 -5.13 -9.71 6.15
C LYS A 28 -4.51 -9.31 4.81
N TRP A 29 -3.35 -8.67 4.82
CA TRP A 29 -2.66 -8.29 3.58
C TRP A 29 -2.10 -9.52 2.86
N VAL A 30 -2.13 -9.48 1.53
CA VAL A 30 -1.63 -10.54 0.65
C VAL A 30 -0.81 -9.88 -0.46
N ALA A 31 0.38 -10.43 -0.74
CA ALA A 31 1.17 -10.08 -1.90
C ALA A 31 0.75 -10.94 -3.11
N THR A 32 0.55 -10.32 -4.27
CA THR A 32 0.38 -11.04 -5.54
C THR A 32 1.73 -11.52 -6.07
N ALA A 33 1.71 -12.40 -7.06
CA ALA A 33 2.93 -12.84 -7.74
C ALA A 33 3.72 -11.67 -8.37
N ASP A 34 3.04 -10.58 -8.74
CA ASP A 34 3.64 -9.36 -9.29
C ASP A 34 4.11 -8.38 -8.20
N GLY A 35 4.07 -8.77 -6.93
CA GLY A 35 4.48 -7.93 -5.80
C GLY A 35 3.45 -6.87 -5.38
N TYR A 36 2.24 -6.85 -5.94
CA TYR A 36 1.20 -5.92 -5.49
C TYR A 36 0.55 -6.37 -4.19
N LEU A 37 0.09 -5.43 -3.37
CA LEU A 37 -0.55 -5.73 -2.09
C LEU A 37 -2.07 -5.59 -2.22
N THR A 38 -2.83 -6.58 -1.74
CA THR A 38 -4.29 -6.50 -1.65
C THR A 38 -4.78 -6.91 -0.27
N TYR A 39 -5.93 -6.39 0.14
CA TYR A 39 -6.52 -6.70 1.44
C TYR A 39 -7.45 -7.91 1.33
N GLY A 40 -7.01 -9.05 1.84
CA GLY A 40 -7.61 -10.38 1.64
C GLY A 40 -8.92 -10.66 2.37
N SER A 41 -9.53 -9.68 3.05
CA SER A 41 -10.85 -9.88 3.67
C SER A 41 -11.95 -10.09 2.62
N LEU A 42 -12.96 -10.94 2.91
CA LEU A 42 -13.99 -11.35 1.94
C LEU A 42 -14.65 -10.19 1.16
N LEU A 43 -14.89 -9.05 1.81
CA LEU A 43 -15.52 -7.88 1.20
C LEU A 43 -14.60 -7.12 0.22
N TRP A 44 -13.29 -7.19 0.41
CA TRP A 44 -12.30 -6.34 -0.28
C TRP A 44 -11.28 -7.11 -1.11
N LYS A 45 -11.33 -8.45 -1.04
CA LYS A 45 -10.39 -9.34 -1.70
C LYS A 45 -10.41 -9.07 -3.21
N ASN A 46 -9.25 -8.72 -3.77
CA ASN A 46 -9.05 -8.46 -5.20
C ASN A 46 -9.89 -7.30 -5.77
N GLU A 47 -10.38 -6.39 -4.92
CA GLU A 47 -11.14 -5.21 -5.38
C GLU A 47 -10.23 -4.07 -5.86
N ALA A 48 -9.05 -3.95 -5.26
CA ALA A 48 -7.97 -3.05 -5.63
C ALA A 48 -6.62 -3.63 -5.19
N PHE A 49 -5.54 -3.03 -5.69
CA PHE A 49 -4.17 -3.44 -5.44
C PHE A 49 -3.31 -2.21 -5.19
N PHE A 50 -2.39 -2.29 -4.23
CA PHE A 50 -1.32 -1.31 -4.08
C PHE A 50 -0.09 -1.77 -4.84
N LYS A 51 0.41 -0.91 -5.73
CA LYS A 51 1.71 -1.06 -6.38
C LYS A 51 2.75 -0.30 -5.58
N PRO A 52 3.73 -0.98 -4.96
CA PRO A 52 4.87 -0.32 -4.35
C PRO A 52 5.78 0.28 -5.44
N GLN A 53 6.37 1.43 -5.13
CA GLN A 53 7.47 2.00 -5.88
C GLN A 53 8.41 2.74 -4.93
N ILE A 54 9.71 2.48 -5.07
CA ILE A 54 10.77 3.16 -4.32
C ILE A 54 11.17 4.43 -5.08
N TRP A 55 11.22 5.55 -4.37
CA TRP A 55 11.67 6.85 -4.85
C TRP A 55 12.89 7.24 -4.02
N VAL A 56 14.07 6.86 -4.50
CA VAL A 56 15.35 6.96 -3.75
C VAL A 56 15.69 8.41 -3.45
N ASP A 57 15.65 9.29 -4.46
CA ASP A 57 16.02 10.71 -4.31
C ASP A 57 15.13 11.47 -3.32
N ASP A 58 13.90 10.99 -3.16
CA ASP A 58 12.86 11.57 -2.32
C ASP A 58 12.82 10.96 -0.91
N ASN A 59 13.60 9.89 -0.65
CA ASN A 59 13.52 9.07 0.55
C ASN A 59 12.07 8.60 0.83
N GLN A 60 11.44 8.03 -0.20
CA GLN A 60 10.04 7.65 -0.16
C GLN A 60 9.77 6.22 -0.65
N LEU A 61 8.90 5.53 0.07
CA LEU A 61 8.18 4.38 -0.44
C LEU A 61 6.74 4.80 -0.75
N ARG A 62 6.32 4.67 -2.01
CA ARG A 62 4.98 5.03 -2.45
C ARG A 62 4.19 3.78 -2.80
N PHE A 63 2.93 3.75 -2.38
CA PHE A 63 1.95 2.76 -2.77
C PHE A 63 0.84 3.43 -3.57
N GLY A 64 0.87 3.24 -4.88
CA GLY A 64 -0.18 3.72 -5.79
C GLY A 64 -1.30 2.70 -5.91
N LEU A 65 -2.54 3.16 -6.01
CA LEU A 65 -3.69 2.27 -6.11
C LEU A 65 -3.92 1.87 -7.57
N ILE A 66 -4.18 0.59 -7.79
CA ILE A 66 -4.52 -0.02 -9.08
C ILE A 66 -5.90 -0.64 -8.95
N LYS A 67 -6.77 -0.36 -9.93
CA LYS A 67 -8.08 -1.01 -10.04
C LYS A 67 -7.95 -2.41 -10.64
N ARG A 68 -8.82 -3.34 -10.25
CA ARG A 68 -8.95 -4.60 -10.99
C ARG A 68 -9.42 -4.37 -12.44
N LYS A 69 -9.09 -5.31 -13.35
CA LYS A 69 -9.23 -5.13 -14.81
C LYS A 69 -10.65 -4.76 -15.27
N ASP A 70 -11.68 -5.40 -14.71
CA ASP A 70 -13.09 -5.23 -15.05
C ASP A 70 -13.74 -3.97 -14.43
N ARG A 71 -13.04 -3.30 -13.51
CA ARG A 71 -13.56 -2.12 -12.82
C ARG A 71 -13.34 -0.86 -13.67
N LYS A 72 -14.37 -0.02 -13.80
CA LYS A 72 -14.28 1.26 -14.53
C LYS A 72 -13.57 2.35 -13.74
N HIS A 73 -13.86 2.46 -12.44
CA HIS A 73 -13.30 3.48 -11.54
C HIS A 73 -13.13 2.94 -10.13
N ILE A 74 -12.22 3.57 -9.36
CA ILE A 74 -12.09 3.33 -7.92
C ILE A 74 -13.05 4.27 -7.20
N SER A 75 -13.98 3.72 -6.42
CA SER A 75 -14.92 4.53 -5.64
C SER A 75 -14.26 5.12 -4.40
N THR A 76 -14.82 6.21 -3.88
CA THR A 76 -14.35 6.83 -2.62
C THR A 76 -14.30 5.82 -1.49
N LYS A 77 -15.37 5.03 -1.33
CA LYS A 77 -15.45 3.97 -0.33
C LYS A 77 -14.30 2.97 -0.43
N LEU A 78 -13.91 2.58 -1.64
CA LEU A 78 -12.87 1.58 -1.86
C LEU A 78 -11.48 2.12 -1.53
N TYR A 79 -11.10 3.30 -2.05
CA TYR A 79 -9.77 3.83 -1.76
C TYR A 79 -9.64 4.25 -0.29
N THR A 80 -10.70 4.81 0.32
CA THR A 80 -10.70 5.13 1.76
C THR A 80 -10.42 3.89 2.60
N ALA A 81 -11.08 2.76 2.31
CA ALA A 81 -10.88 1.52 3.04
C ALA A 81 -9.44 0.99 2.88
N PHE A 82 -8.91 0.98 1.66
CA PHE A 82 -7.55 0.52 1.38
C PHE A 82 -6.49 1.42 2.04
N HIS A 83 -6.64 2.74 1.93
CA HIS A 83 -5.74 3.71 2.55
C HIS A 83 -5.73 3.57 4.07
N ALA A 84 -6.92 3.52 4.70
CA ALA A 84 -7.04 3.38 6.15
C ALA A 84 -6.37 2.09 6.64
N LYS A 85 -6.61 0.96 5.96
CA LYS A 85 -6.01 -0.33 6.34
C LYS A 85 -4.50 -0.41 6.11
N LEU A 86 -3.98 0.30 5.11
CA LEU A 86 -2.54 0.32 4.90
C LEU A 86 -1.87 1.18 5.97
N VAL A 87 -2.41 2.35 6.28
CA VAL A 87 -1.91 3.23 7.34
C VAL A 87 -2.00 2.58 8.72
N GLU A 88 -3.10 1.89 9.02
CA GLU A 88 -3.26 1.10 10.26
C GLU A 88 -2.15 0.06 10.40
N MET A 89 -1.88 -0.72 9.35
CA MET A 89 -0.82 -1.73 9.34
C MET A 89 0.58 -1.09 9.53
N LEU A 90 0.85 0.01 8.82
CA LEU A 90 2.10 0.76 8.94
C LEU A 90 2.34 1.23 10.37
N LEU A 91 1.36 1.88 10.99
CA LEU A 91 1.49 2.38 12.37
C LEU A 91 1.55 1.26 13.40
N ALA A 92 0.84 0.15 13.19
CA ALA A 92 0.83 -0.96 14.15
C ALA A 92 2.09 -1.83 14.12
N ARG A 93 2.83 -1.85 13.00
CA ARG A 93 3.93 -2.80 12.78
C ARG A 93 5.28 -2.16 12.46
N PHE A 94 5.27 -0.94 11.91
CA PHE A 94 6.43 -0.33 11.28
C PHE A 94 6.67 1.13 11.71
N ASP A 95 6.06 1.58 12.81
CA ASP A 95 6.19 2.96 13.34
C ASP A 95 7.65 3.41 13.54
N LYS A 96 8.56 2.48 13.83
CA LYS A 96 10.01 2.74 13.97
C LYS A 96 10.78 2.74 12.64
N ASN A 97 10.12 2.49 11.51
CA ASN A 97 10.76 2.34 10.20
C ASN A 97 10.42 3.45 9.21
N PHE A 98 9.62 4.45 9.63
CA PHE A 98 9.33 5.64 8.83
C PHE A 98 9.08 6.84 9.74
N ARG A 99 9.18 8.06 9.17
CA ARG A 99 8.98 9.32 9.90
C ARG A 99 7.54 9.81 9.84
N ASN A 100 6.91 9.69 8.67
CA ASN A 100 5.50 10.04 8.47
C ASN A 100 4.90 9.28 7.28
N VAL A 101 3.58 9.26 7.23
CA VAL A 101 2.78 8.69 6.15
C VAL A 101 1.71 9.69 5.72
N THR A 102 1.56 9.89 4.40
CA THR A 102 0.58 10.79 3.79
C THR A 102 -0.34 10.01 2.86
N ALA A 103 -1.64 10.31 2.91
CA ALA A 103 -2.64 9.78 1.99
C ALA A 103 -3.14 10.88 1.04
N THR A 104 -3.04 10.67 -0.27
CA THR A 104 -3.49 11.66 -1.26
C THR A 104 -4.91 11.35 -1.75
N ALA A 105 -5.74 12.38 -1.89
CA ALA A 105 -7.11 12.27 -2.42
C ALA A 105 -7.16 12.35 -3.96
N ALA A 106 -6.15 12.97 -4.58
CA ALA A 106 -6.00 13.03 -6.03
C ALA A 106 -5.13 11.89 -6.56
N ARG A 107 -5.07 11.75 -7.89
CA ARG A 107 -4.10 10.86 -8.53
C ARG A 107 -2.68 11.37 -8.25
N THR A 108 -1.79 10.46 -7.89
CA THR A 108 -0.38 10.68 -7.58
C THR A 108 0.39 9.45 -8.03
N GLU A 109 1.53 9.62 -8.69
CA GLU A 109 2.38 8.48 -9.07
C GLU A 109 2.68 7.60 -7.83
N PRO A 110 2.57 6.25 -7.91
CA PRO A 110 2.42 5.40 -9.11
C PRO A 110 0.99 4.93 -9.45
N ASP A 111 -0.04 5.70 -9.14
CA ASP A 111 -1.42 5.32 -9.47
C ASP A 111 -1.64 4.95 -10.95
N GLN A 112 -2.39 3.85 -11.17
CA GLN A 112 -2.71 3.35 -12.51
C GLN A 112 -4.19 2.95 -12.61
N PHE A 113 -5.05 3.87 -13.09
CA PHE A 113 -6.46 3.63 -13.38
C PHE A 113 -7.07 4.67 -14.32
#